data_AF-G0J7W3-F1
#
_entry.id   AF-G0J7W3-F1
#
_cell.length_a   1.000
_cell.length_b   1.000
_cell.length_c   1.000
_cell.angle_alpha   90.00
_cell.angle_beta   90.00
_cell.angle_gamma   90.00
#
_symmetry.space_group_name_H-M   'P 1'
#
loop_
_entity.id
_entity.type
_entity.pdbx_description
1 polymer ?
#
loop_
_entity_poly.entity_id
_entity_poly.type
_entity_poly.pdbx_seq_one_letter_code
_entity_poly.pdbx_strand_id
1 'polypeptide(L)'
;MENTNRYNSNKSIVVLPFVNMSADPDNEYFSDGITEEIINALTNVRGLKVIARTSSFAFKNRNEDVRSIGKKLEVGTILEGSVRKVKKRVRITAQLINTKDGGHIWSKNFDREIDDIFALQDEISLLIADQIRENYGHFDIQNHLVEAPTQKIEAYNLYLKGRYHQLKWNIDSFNLAISYYNEATKIDPSYAIPYFGLVQCYSYLFMWQAITKIEAIKQTTIYLNKLKLTRTNLPEYHLALSNCAILLHWNLKLAHAELNKTLSINPSNIDALEALSGLYIVIGSFNEGVAIIDKALEINPLSANHSFMKGNIFFYANEYKNAIEWMDIAIQLNPNLHLAHQVKMACLLLLKKDKEFNVCFDQNKQFSFAHNFWRLKNLIQGNGEKSWQKEDYKSEFLPWELYYATQSGKLDHAFALLKTGLENQIGQYFCFRHDPFLTPLREDKRFQQIKLEHPELDIKPIKSKILRGKSLIKMETDEIKTALNALVCFMDDEEGYLNPQLSLKSLSDKINVHPNKLSWLLNEHVGKNFNEYINTFRLEAFKHKALDKTYTHLTLLGLAYECGFNSKTVFNAFFKNNTGKTPSEWVRENKK
;
A
#
# COMPACT_ATOMS: atom_id res chain seq x y z
N MET A 1 0.96 20.01 22.15
CA MET A 1 1.11 18.55 22.32
C MET A 1 1.89 18.04 21.12
N GLU A 2 3.15 17.66 21.35
CA GLU A 2 4.09 17.28 20.29
C GLU A 2 3.65 15.99 19.61
N ASN A 3 3.69 16.02 18.28
CA ASN A 3 3.21 15.00 17.37
C ASN A 3 4.24 13.85 17.31
N THR A 4 4.19 12.91 18.25
CA THR A 4 5.11 11.75 18.37
C THR A 4 4.83 10.61 17.37
N ASN A 5 4.16 10.90 16.24
CA ASN A 5 3.66 9.89 15.30
C ASN A 5 4.24 9.99 13.88
N ARG A 6 5.45 10.53 13.69
CA ARG A 6 6.14 10.34 12.40
C ARG A 6 6.87 9.00 12.43
N TYR A 7 6.53 8.10 11.52
CA TYR A 7 7.43 7.00 11.14
C TYR A 7 8.83 7.59 10.98
N ASN A 8 9.84 6.96 11.58
CA ASN A 8 11.21 7.29 11.22
C ASN A 8 11.34 6.99 9.73
N SER A 9 11.39 8.04 8.89
CA SER A 9 11.39 7.95 7.43
C SER A 9 12.46 7.00 6.92
N ASN A 10 13.50 6.76 7.72
CA ASN A 10 14.60 5.87 7.37
C ASN A 10 14.17 4.39 7.33
N LYS A 11 13.17 3.96 8.12
CA LYS A 11 12.63 2.59 8.11
C LYS A 11 11.46 2.47 7.12
N SER A 12 11.72 2.86 5.88
CA SER A 12 10.71 2.80 4.83
C SER A 12 11.32 2.51 3.46
N ILE A 13 10.52 1.89 2.60
CA ILE A 13 10.91 1.44 1.27
C ILE A 13 9.78 1.65 0.26
N VAL A 14 10.14 2.06 -0.95
CA VAL A 14 9.35 1.82 -2.15
C VAL A 14 10.08 0.84 -3.06
N VAL A 15 9.34 -0.11 -3.61
CA VAL A 15 9.85 -1.04 -4.63
C VAL A 15 9.34 -0.57 -5.98
N LEU A 16 10.19 0.04 -6.79
CA LEU A 16 9.84 0.53 -8.12
C LEU A 16 9.60 -0.63 -9.09
N PRO A 17 8.77 -0.46 -10.14
CA PRO A 17 8.53 -1.50 -11.14
C PRO A 17 9.83 -1.97 -11.78
N PHE A 18 10.12 -3.26 -11.68
CA PHE A 18 11.32 -3.82 -12.26
C PHE A 18 11.23 -3.75 -13.79
N VAL A 19 12.33 -3.33 -14.43
CA VAL A 19 12.39 -3.19 -15.88
C VAL A 19 12.42 -4.57 -16.54
N ASN A 20 11.53 -4.82 -17.50
CA ASN A 20 11.60 -6.00 -18.35
C ASN A 20 12.78 -5.86 -19.34
N MET A 21 13.84 -6.65 -19.14
CA MET A 21 15.01 -6.75 -20.02
C MET A 21 15.02 -8.06 -20.84
N SER A 22 13.86 -8.71 -20.96
CA SER A 22 13.65 -9.89 -21.82
C SER A 22 13.46 -9.45 -23.27
N ALA A 23 13.75 -10.35 -24.22
CA ALA A 23 13.55 -10.05 -25.64
C ALA A 23 12.06 -9.97 -26.03
N ASP A 24 11.22 -10.69 -25.30
CA ASP A 24 9.77 -10.73 -25.51
C ASP A 24 9.06 -9.73 -24.58
N PRO A 25 8.44 -8.67 -25.13
CA PRO A 25 7.68 -7.66 -24.38
C PRO A 25 6.52 -8.26 -23.57
N ASP A 26 5.96 -9.39 -24.02
CA ASP A 26 4.84 -10.05 -23.34
C ASP A 26 5.23 -10.57 -21.96
N ASN A 27 6.52 -10.58 -21.58
CA ASN A 27 6.96 -10.90 -20.22
C ASN A 27 6.82 -9.74 -19.21
N GLU A 28 6.24 -8.61 -19.59
CA GLU A 28 6.00 -7.49 -18.67
C GLU A 28 5.12 -7.90 -17.48
N TYR A 29 4.15 -8.80 -17.67
CA TYR A 29 3.34 -9.34 -16.56
C TYR A 29 4.22 -10.01 -15.50
N PHE A 30 5.35 -10.61 -15.91
CA PHE A 30 6.25 -11.32 -15.01
C PHE A 30 7.12 -10.36 -14.21
N SER A 31 7.68 -9.31 -14.84
CA SER A 31 8.43 -8.28 -14.11
C SER A 31 7.54 -7.49 -13.14
N ASP A 32 6.31 -7.18 -13.56
CA ASP A 32 5.31 -6.52 -12.70
C ASP A 32 4.90 -7.44 -11.54
N GLY A 33 4.70 -8.73 -11.82
CA GLY A 33 4.40 -9.75 -10.81
C GLY A 33 5.48 -9.87 -9.76
N ILE A 34 6.76 -9.98 -10.15
CA ILE A 34 7.90 -10.04 -9.22
C ILE A 34 7.97 -8.78 -8.34
N THR A 35 7.72 -7.61 -8.93
CA THR A 35 7.68 -6.35 -8.19
C THR A 35 6.58 -6.39 -7.12
N GLU A 36 5.37 -6.83 -7.48
CA GLU A 36 4.22 -6.94 -6.57
C GLU A 36 4.46 -7.97 -5.45
N GLU A 37 5.08 -9.12 -5.75
CA GLU A 37 5.43 -10.13 -4.75
C GLU A 37 6.46 -9.62 -3.73
N ILE A 38 7.48 -8.87 -4.18
CA ILE A 38 8.46 -8.27 -3.25
C ILE A 38 7.77 -7.22 -2.37
N ILE A 39 6.88 -6.40 -2.92
CA ILE A 39 6.07 -5.46 -2.13
C ILE A 39 5.29 -6.23 -1.06
N ASN A 40 4.55 -7.27 -1.46
CA ASN A 40 3.74 -8.08 -0.55
C ASN A 40 4.58 -8.72 0.56
N ALA A 41 5.72 -9.33 0.20
CA ALA A 41 6.64 -9.94 1.16
C ALA A 41 7.14 -8.94 2.22
N LEU A 42 7.56 -7.75 1.77
CA LEU A 42 8.06 -6.72 2.68
C LEU A 42 6.97 -6.16 3.61
N THR A 43 5.68 -6.20 3.22
CA THR A 43 4.59 -5.77 4.12
C THR A 43 4.45 -6.64 5.38
N ASN A 44 4.96 -7.87 5.35
CA ASN A 44 4.98 -8.78 6.50
C ASN A 44 6.10 -8.44 7.51
N VAL A 45 7.00 -7.51 7.17
CA VAL A 45 8.07 -7.03 8.06
C VAL A 45 7.50 -5.96 9.00
N ARG A 46 7.26 -6.34 10.26
CA ARG A 46 6.68 -5.43 11.25
C ARG A 46 7.61 -4.25 11.53
N GLY A 47 7.06 -3.03 11.39
CA GLY A 47 7.81 -1.79 11.62
C GLY A 47 8.50 -1.23 10.38
N LEU A 48 8.46 -1.93 9.24
CA LEU A 48 8.88 -1.41 7.95
C LEU A 48 7.68 -0.74 7.24
N LYS A 49 7.79 0.54 6.90
CA LYS A 49 6.81 1.22 6.03
C LYS A 49 7.09 0.86 4.57
N VAL A 50 6.19 0.12 3.94
CA VAL A 50 6.31 -0.27 2.52
C VAL A 50 5.30 0.52 1.69
N ILE A 51 5.76 1.21 0.66
CA ILE A 51 4.86 1.93 -0.25
C ILE A 51 4.13 0.95 -1.15
N ALA A 52 2.81 1.13 -1.24
CA ALA A 52 1.93 0.30 -2.04
C ALA A 52 2.24 0.35 -3.54
N ARG A 53 1.84 -0.72 -4.23
CA ARG A 53 1.97 -0.90 -5.67
C ARG A 53 1.46 0.30 -6.48
N THR A 54 0.27 0.83 -6.19
CA THR A 54 -0.31 1.93 -7.00
C THR A 54 0.59 3.17 -7.01
N SER A 55 1.10 3.58 -5.85
CA SER A 55 2.02 4.72 -5.74
C SER A 55 3.39 4.43 -6.35
N SER A 56 3.91 3.22 -6.19
CA SER A 56 5.14 2.80 -6.86
C SER A 56 5.02 2.84 -8.39
N PHE A 57 3.95 2.26 -8.93
CA PHE A 57 3.75 2.13 -10.37
C PHE A 57 3.41 3.45 -11.06
N ALA A 58 3.09 4.51 -10.31
CA ALA A 58 2.99 5.87 -10.85
C ALA A 58 4.33 6.36 -11.47
N PHE A 59 5.45 5.74 -11.11
CA PHE A 59 6.78 6.02 -11.66
C PHE A 59 7.20 5.07 -12.79
N LYS A 60 6.35 4.11 -13.18
CA LYS A 60 6.66 3.19 -14.27
C LYS A 60 6.94 3.96 -15.57
N ASN A 61 8.01 3.60 -16.27
CA ASN A 61 8.46 4.24 -17.51
C ASN A 61 8.74 5.76 -17.38
N ARG A 62 8.98 6.26 -16.16
CA ARG A 62 9.42 7.64 -15.92
C ARG A 62 10.87 7.65 -15.50
N ASN A 63 11.65 8.57 -16.08
CA ASN A 63 13.04 8.79 -15.71
C ASN A 63 13.12 9.93 -14.68
N GLU A 64 12.68 9.65 -13.45
CA GLU A 64 12.68 10.61 -12.35
C GLU A 64 13.81 10.31 -11.35
N ASP A 65 14.47 11.35 -10.86
CA ASP A 65 15.55 11.22 -9.88
C ASP A 65 15.05 10.58 -8.56
N VAL A 66 15.80 9.59 -8.06
CA VAL A 66 15.48 8.82 -6.85
C VAL A 66 15.25 9.71 -5.61
N ARG A 67 15.93 10.86 -5.52
CA ARG A 67 15.74 11.81 -4.40
C ARG A 67 14.40 12.53 -4.49
N SER A 68 13.94 12.82 -5.71
CA SER A 68 12.61 13.38 -5.96
C SER A 68 11.51 12.37 -5.62
N ILE A 69 11.67 11.12 -6.07
CA ILE A 69 10.76 10.02 -5.73
C ILE A 69 10.66 9.84 -4.22
N GLY A 70 11.80 9.79 -3.52
CA GLY A 70 11.84 9.66 -2.06
C GLY A 70 11.12 10.78 -1.32
N LYS A 71 11.22 12.04 -1.80
CA LYS A 71 10.47 13.17 -1.26
C LYS A 71 8.96 13.05 -1.51
N LYS A 72 8.55 12.70 -2.73
CA LYS A 72 7.13 12.57 -3.11
C LYS A 72 6.41 11.47 -2.32
N LEU A 73 7.11 10.38 -2.02
CA LEU A 73 6.56 9.22 -1.32
C LEU A 73 6.87 9.20 0.19
N GLU A 74 7.64 10.17 0.67
CA GLU A 74 8.16 10.22 2.04
C GLU A 74 8.78 8.89 2.47
N VAL A 75 9.74 8.40 1.66
CA VAL A 75 10.50 7.18 1.94
C VAL A 75 11.99 7.43 2.04
N GLY A 76 12.67 6.62 2.85
CA GLY A 76 14.11 6.63 3.05
C GLY A 76 14.87 5.80 2.01
N THR A 77 14.24 4.75 1.49
CA THR A 77 14.89 3.76 0.63
C THR A 77 14.08 3.48 -0.64
N ILE A 78 14.78 3.30 -1.76
CA ILE A 78 14.21 2.82 -3.03
C ILE A 78 14.85 1.48 -3.38
N LEU A 79 14.03 0.52 -3.77
CA LEU A 79 14.46 -0.68 -4.48
C LEU A 79 14.12 -0.53 -5.96
N GLU A 80 15.14 -0.60 -6.81
CA GLU A 80 14.97 -0.69 -8.26
C GLU A 80 15.64 -1.96 -8.81
N GLY A 81 15.26 -2.36 -10.01
CA GLY A 81 15.78 -3.59 -10.56
C GLY A 81 15.35 -3.88 -11.99
N SER A 82 15.81 -5.01 -12.49
CA SER A 82 15.44 -5.53 -13.79
C SER A 82 15.24 -7.04 -13.74
N VAL A 83 14.36 -7.53 -14.61
CA VAL A 83 14.09 -8.95 -14.80
C VAL A 83 14.35 -9.31 -16.24
N ARG A 84 15.14 -10.35 -16.47
CA ARG A 84 15.31 -10.99 -17.76
C ARG A 84 14.91 -12.45 -17.65
N LYS A 85 13.86 -12.84 -18.37
CA LYS A 85 13.38 -14.21 -18.47
C LYS A 85 13.75 -14.77 -19.84
N VAL A 86 14.44 -15.91 -19.86
CA VAL A 86 14.79 -16.63 -21.09
C VAL A 86 14.50 -18.11 -20.88
N LYS A 87 13.48 -18.62 -21.57
CA LYS A 87 12.98 -19.99 -21.40
C LYS A 87 12.68 -20.26 -19.92
N LYS A 88 13.44 -21.17 -19.29
CA LYS A 88 13.33 -21.54 -17.88
C LYS A 88 14.29 -20.79 -16.95
N ARG A 89 15.16 -19.91 -17.44
CA ARG A 89 16.08 -19.15 -16.58
C ARG A 89 15.58 -17.73 -16.36
N VAL A 90 15.73 -17.27 -15.12
CA VAL A 90 15.38 -15.93 -14.69
C VAL A 90 16.61 -15.27 -14.10
N ARG A 91 16.96 -14.10 -14.62
CA ARG A 91 17.97 -13.22 -14.05
C ARG A 91 17.28 -12.00 -13.46
N ILE A 92 17.51 -11.75 -12.18
CA ILE A 92 17.02 -10.57 -11.47
C ILE A 92 18.21 -9.76 -10.99
N THR A 93 18.23 -8.47 -11.32
CA THR A 93 19.15 -7.50 -10.72
C THR A 93 18.35 -6.60 -9.80
N ALA A 94 18.77 -6.48 -8.55
CA ALA A 94 18.14 -5.64 -7.55
C ALA A 94 19.15 -4.68 -6.93
N GLN A 95 18.73 -3.44 -6.68
CA GLN A 95 19.57 -2.39 -6.12
C GLN A 95 18.80 -1.59 -5.09
N LEU A 96 19.41 -1.38 -3.93
CA LEU A 96 18.87 -0.59 -2.83
C LEU A 96 19.58 0.76 -2.80
N ILE A 97 18.80 1.84 -2.83
CA ILE A 97 19.29 3.21 -2.99
C ILE A 97 18.77 4.09 -1.86
N ASN A 98 19.66 4.92 -1.31
CA ASN A 98 19.32 5.92 -0.32
C ASN A 98 18.70 7.16 -1.00
N THR A 99 17.51 7.54 -0.57
CA THR A 99 16.78 8.69 -1.13
C THR A 99 17.34 10.05 -0.72
N LYS A 100 18.18 10.11 0.32
CA LYS A 100 18.75 11.36 0.84
C LYS A 100 19.79 11.94 -0.12
N ASP A 101 20.65 11.10 -0.66
CA ASP A 101 21.79 11.50 -1.49
C ASP A 101 21.86 10.77 -2.85
N GLY A 102 21.03 9.73 -3.06
CA GLY A 102 21.06 8.90 -4.26
C GLY A 102 22.14 7.83 -4.25
N GLY A 103 22.81 7.59 -3.11
CA GLY A 103 23.86 6.59 -3.00
C GLY A 103 23.33 5.16 -3.03
N HIS A 104 24.02 4.27 -3.77
CA HIS A 104 23.76 2.84 -3.72
C HIS A 104 24.20 2.27 -2.36
N ILE A 105 23.26 1.60 -1.69
CA ILE A 105 23.46 0.90 -0.41
C ILE A 105 23.90 -0.53 -0.68
N TRP A 106 23.22 -1.19 -1.62
CA TRP A 106 23.41 -2.60 -1.92
C TRP A 106 23.00 -2.92 -3.34
N SER A 107 23.63 -3.90 -3.96
CA SER A 107 23.20 -4.46 -5.24
C SER A 107 23.55 -5.93 -5.31
N LYS A 108 22.67 -6.73 -5.91
CA LYS A 108 22.92 -8.15 -6.17
C LYS A 108 22.24 -8.61 -7.45
N ASN A 109 22.90 -9.57 -8.10
CA ASN A 109 22.36 -10.32 -9.23
C ASN A 109 21.99 -11.72 -8.77
N PHE A 110 20.83 -12.17 -9.21
CA PHE A 110 20.31 -13.51 -8.98
C PHE A 110 20.12 -14.20 -10.33
N ASP A 111 20.62 -15.42 -10.44
CA ASP A 111 20.46 -16.27 -11.62
C ASP A 111 19.96 -17.63 -11.14
N ARG A 112 18.74 -17.99 -11.52
CA ARG A 112 18.02 -19.19 -11.07
C ARG A 112 17.18 -19.77 -12.20
N GLU A 113 16.76 -21.00 -12.00
CA GLU A 113 15.67 -21.57 -12.79
C GLU A 113 14.32 -21.07 -12.28
N ILE A 114 13.33 -20.98 -13.17
CA ILE A 114 11.97 -20.52 -12.85
C ILE A 114 11.25 -21.48 -11.89
N ASP A 115 11.70 -22.73 -11.82
CA ASP A 115 11.17 -23.73 -10.90
C ASP A 115 11.52 -23.36 -9.43
N ASP A 116 12.57 -22.55 -9.20
CA ASP A 116 12.97 -22.03 -7.90
C ASP A 116 12.37 -20.63 -7.59
N ILE A 117 11.41 -20.14 -8.39
CA ILE A 117 11.00 -18.72 -8.34
C ILE A 117 10.48 -18.28 -6.96
N PHE A 118 9.78 -19.15 -6.24
CA PHE A 118 9.26 -18.83 -4.90
C PHE A 118 10.37 -18.70 -3.87
N ALA A 119 11.33 -19.64 -3.89
CA ALA A 119 12.51 -19.57 -3.03
C ALA A 119 13.35 -18.33 -3.36
N LEU A 120 13.45 -17.98 -4.64
CA LEU A 120 14.14 -16.76 -5.08
C LEU A 120 13.43 -15.49 -4.60
N GLN A 121 12.10 -15.41 -4.68
CA GLN A 121 11.33 -14.26 -4.21
C GLN A 121 11.49 -14.04 -2.70
N ASP A 122 11.42 -15.11 -1.91
CA ASP A 122 11.63 -15.05 -0.47
C ASP A 122 13.09 -14.71 -0.13
N GLU A 123 14.08 -15.31 -0.83
CA GLU A 123 15.50 -14.96 -0.68
C GLU A 123 15.74 -13.47 -0.93
N ILE A 124 15.22 -12.93 -2.05
CA ILE A 124 15.36 -11.52 -2.41
C ILE A 124 14.74 -10.64 -1.32
N SER A 125 13.51 -10.95 -0.90
CA SER A 125 12.75 -10.12 0.03
C SER A 125 13.37 -10.12 1.43
N LEU A 126 13.86 -11.27 1.91
CA LEU A 126 14.60 -11.38 3.16
C LEU A 126 15.91 -10.59 3.13
N LEU A 127 16.68 -10.72 2.03
CA LEU A 127 17.92 -9.97 1.87
C LEU A 127 17.67 -8.46 1.86
N ILE A 128 16.62 -8.00 1.19
CA ILE A 128 16.26 -6.57 1.19
C ILE A 128 15.88 -6.11 2.61
N ALA A 129 15.05 -6.87 3.31
CA ALA A 129 14.67 -6.56 4.68
C ALA A 129 15.89 -6.51 5.62
N ASP A 130 16.82 -7.46 5.49
CA ASP A 130 18.09 -7.47 6.21
C ASP A 130 18.93 -6.24 5.91
N GLN A 131 19.08 -5.88 4.63
CA GLN A 131 19.85 -4.69 4.23
C GLN A 131 19.25 -3.40 4.81
N ILE A 132 17.93 -3.25 4.83
CA ILE A 132 17.28 -2.09 5.46
C ILE A 132 17.54 -2.10 6.97
N ARG A 133 17.44 -3.26 7.64
CA ARG A 133 17.68 -3.40 9.08
C ARG A 133 19.11 -3.05 9.46
N GLU A 134 20.08 -3.47 8.66
CA GLU A 134 21.51 -3.21 8.85
C GLU A 134 21.84 -1.72 8.77
N ASN A 135 21.11 -0.95 7.96
CA ASN A 135 21.38 0.46 7.69
C ASN A 135 20.50 1.45 8.47
N TYR A 136 19.29 1.06 8.86
CA TYR A 136 18.28 2.00 9.39
C TYR A 136 17.68 1.57 10.73
N GLY A 137 18.13 0.43 11.25
CA GLY A 137 17.88 0.00 12.61
C GLY A 137 16.87 -1.14 12.74
N HIS A 138 16.71 -1.60 13.97
CA HIS A 138 16.10 -2.89 14.26
C HIS A 138 14.61 -3.00 13.88
N PHE A 139 14.26 -4.17 13.33
CA PHE A 139 12.93 -4.75 13.29
C PHE A 139 13.05 -6.29 13.25
N ASP A 140 12.00 -6.97 13.69
CA ASP A 140 11.92 -8.42 13.67
C ASP A 140 11.66 -8.92 12.25
N ILE A 141 12.57 -9.76 11.74
CA ILE A 141 12.44 -10.43 10.44
C ILE A 141 12.19 -11.91 10.72
N GLN A 142 11.19 -12.47 10.05
CA GLN A 142 10.86 -13.89 10.12
C GLN A 142 11.81 -14.69 9.22
N ASN A 143 11.93 -16.01 9.43
CA ASN A 143 12.76 -16.86 8.58
C ASN A 143 12.27 -16.93 7.13
N HIS A 144 10.97 -16.75 6.94
CA HIS A 144 10.28 -16.62 5.66
C HIS A 144 9.32 -15.44 5.75
N LEU A 145 9.25 -14.62 4.69
CA LEU A 145 8.30 -13.52 4.61
C LEU A 145 7.01 -13.94 3.92
N VAL A 146 7.09 -14.90 3.00
CA VAL A 146 5.95 -15.43 2.26
C VAL A 146 6.14 -16.93 2.07
N GLU A 147 5.07 -17.70 2.25
CA GLU A 147 5.06 -19.11 1.88
C GLU A 147 4.81 -19.27 0.38
N ALA A 148 5.42 -20.28 -0.24
CA ALA A 148 5.16 -20.58 -1.64
C ALA A 148 3.65 -20.79 -1.85
N PRO A 149 2.99 -19.97 -2.69
CA PRO A 149 1.53 -19.96 -2.78
C PRO A 149 0.99 -21.19 -3.53
N THR A 150 1.84 -21.89 -4.28
CA THR A 150 1.58 -23.14 -5.00
C THR A 150 2.91 -23.85 -5.26
N GLN A 151 2.88 -25.16 -5.56
CA GLN A 151 4.02 -25.91 -6.11
C GLN A 151 3.98 -26.02 -7.64
N LYS A 152 2.91 -25.52 -8.29
CA LYS A 152 2.70 -25.61 -9.74
C LYS A 152 3.00 -24.27 -10.40
N ILE A 153 4.21 -24.15 -10.97
CA ILE A 153 4.68 -22.94 -11.67
C ILE A 153 3.76 -22.52 -12.81
N GLU A 154 3.10 -23.47 -13.48
CA GLU A 154 2.14 -23.17 -14.54
C GLU A 154 0.90 -22.43 -13.99
N ALA A 155 0.34 -22.90 -12.86
CA ALA A 155 -0.78 -22.24 -12.18
C ALA A 155 -0.37 -20.83 -11.72
N TYR A 156 0.86 -20.67 -11.22
CA TYR A 156 1.39 -19.37 -10.83
C TYR A 156 1.54 -18.39 -12.00
N ASN A 157 2.06 -18.84 -13.14
CA ASN A 157 2.15 -18.00 -14.34
C ASN A 157 0.77 -17.52 -14.83
N LEU A 158 -0.23 -18.41 -14.80
CA LEU A 158 -1.61 -18.06 -15.15
C LEU A 158 -2.20 -17.07 -14.15
N TYR A 159 -1.95 -17.26 -12.85
CA TYR A 159 -2.33 -16.29 -11.83
C TYR A 159 -1.74 -14.90 -12.11
N LEU A 160 -0.43 -14.80 -12.39
CA LEU A 160 0.20 -13.50 -12.69
C LEU A 160 -0.40 -12.83 -13.93
N LYS A 161 -0.74 -13.59 -14.98
CA LYS A 161 -1.47 -13.08 -16.15
C LYS A 161 -2.85 -12.58 -15.76
N GLY A 162 -3.60 -13.36 -14.97
CA GLY A 162 -4.91 -12.96 -14.46
C GLY A 162 -4.83 -11.66 -13.67
N ARG A 163 -3.84 -11.54 -12.79
CA ARG A 163 -3.59 -10.35 -11.98
C ARG A 163 -3.23 -9.14 -12.82
N TYR A 164 -2.37 -9.30 -13.81
CA TYR A 164 -2.02 -8.25 -14.76
C TYR A 164 -3.24 -7.70 -15.50
N HIS A 165 -4.15 -8.56 -15.94
CA HIS A 165 -5.40 -8.12 -16.58
C HIS A 165 -6.40 -7.51 -15.60
N GLN A 166 -6.55 -8.09 -14.41
CA GLN A 166 -7.39 -7.51 -13.36
C GLN A 166 -6.97 -6.06 -13.05
N LEU A 167 -5.67 -5.79 -12.99
CA LEU A 167 -5.17 -4.45 -12.66
C LEU A 167 -5.38 -3.39 -13.76
N LYS A 168 -5.97 -3.75 -14.91
CA LYS A 168 -6.38 -2.79 -15.96
C LYS A 168 -7.75 -2.16 -15.73
N TRP A 169 -8.51 -2.63 -14.73
CA TRP A 169 -9.77 -2.02 -14.28
C TRP A 169 -10.79 -1.71 -15.39
N ASN A 170 -11.07 -2.70 -16.24
CA ASN A 170 -12.15 -2.64 -17.23
C ASN A 170 -12.80 -4.01 -17.41
N ILE A 171 -14.02 -4.02 -17.96
CA ILE A 171 -14.87 -5.23 -18.08
C ILE A 171 -14.17 -6.33 -18.88
N ASP A 172 -13.63 -6.01 -20.05
CA ASP A 172 -12.98 -6.99 -20.93
C ASP A 172 -11.75 -7.62 -20.26
N SER A 173 -10.95 -6.81 -19.58
CA SER A 173 -9.77 -7.29 -18.85
C SER A 173 -10.14 -8.12 -17.62
N PHE A 174 -11.26 -7.84 -16.94
CA PHE A 174 -11.77 -8.71 -15.88
C PHE A 174 -12.21 -10.07 -16.41
N ASN A 175 -12.88 -10.12 -17.57
CA ASN A 175 -13.28 -11.39 -18.18
C ASN A 175 -12.05 -12.24 -18.56
N LEU A 176 -10.99 -11.59 -19.06
CA LEU A 176 -9.73 -12.26 -19.34
C LEU A 176 -9.03 -12.72 -18.05
N ALA A 177 -9.05 -11.91 -16.99
CA ALA A 177 -8.54 -12.29 -15.68
C ALA A 177 -9.26 -13.53 -15.11
N ILE A 178 -10.60 -13.55 -15.18
CA ILE A 178 -11.44 -14.68 -14.79
C ILE A 178 -11.03 -15.95 -15.56
N SER A 179 -10.76 -15.83 -16.87
CA SER A 179 -10.34 -16.96 -17.70
C SER A 179 -9.01 -17.55 -17.20
N TYR A 180 -8.01 -16.71 -16.99
CA TYR A 180 -6.70 -17.15 -16.47
C TYR A 180 -6.77 -17.69 -15.04
N TYR A 181 -7.56 -17.08 -14.15
CA TYR A 181 -7.73 -17.59 -12.80
C TYR A 181 -8.43 -18.96 -12.80
N ASN A 182 -9.45 -19.16 -13.63
CA ASN A 182 -10.09 -20.47 -13.77
C ASN A 182 -9.10 -21.53 -14.28
N GLU A 183 -8.26 -21.22 -15.27
CA GLU A 183 -7.21 -22.15 -15.72
C GLU A 183 -6.21 -22.45 -14.59
N ALA A 184 -5.76 -21.44 -13.83
CA ALA A 184 -4.86 -21.64 -12.70
C ALA A 184 -5.46 -22.61 -11.66
N THR A 185 -6.75 -22.46 -11.33
CA THR A 185 -7.44 -23.33 -10.36
C THR A 185 -7.67 -24.76 -10.87
N LYS A 186 -7.67 -24.98 -12.19
CA LYS A 186 -7.73 -26.33 -12.77
C LYS A 186 -6.40 -27.06 -12.62
N ILE A 187 -5.28 -26.34 -12.75
CA ILE A 187 -3.93 -26.91 -12.62
C ILE A 187 -3.60 -27.19 -11.16
N ASP A 188 -3.92 -26.26 -10.26
CA ASP A 188 -3.76 -26.43 -8.83
C ASP A 188 -5.03 -26.02 -8.08
N PRO A 189 -5.92 -26.97 -7.78
CA PRO A 189 -7.14 -26.69 -7.01
C PRO A 189 -6.88 -26.23 -5.57
N SER A 190 -5.68 -26.47 -5.01
CA SER A 190 -5.29 -26.05 -3.67
C SER A 190 -4.76 -24.61 -3.61
N TYR A 191 -4.44 -24.03 -4.76
CA TYR A 191 -3.95 -22.67 -4.85
C TYR A 191 -5.07 -21.67 -4.55
N ALA A 192 -5.04 -21.10 -3.34
CA ALA A 192 -6.11 -20.25 -2.79
C ALA A 192 -6.29 -18.92 -3.53
N ILE A 193 -5.19 -18.23 -3.88
CA ILE A 193 -5.22 -16.82 -4.32
C ILE A 193 -6.02 -16.58 -5.62
N PRO A 194 -5.98 -17.45 -6.65
CA PRO A 194 -6.85 -17.32 -7.82
C PRO A 194 -8.36 -17.27 -7.49
N TYR A 195 -8.82 -18.01 -6.47
CA TYR A 195 -10.23 -17.95 -6.04
C TYR A 195 -10.58 -16.58 -5.46
N PHE A 196 -9.68 -15.95 -4.71
CA PHE A 196 -9.85 -14.57 -4.26
C PHE A 196 -9.97 -13.61 -5.45
N GLY A 197 -9.08 -13.73 -6.44
CA GLY A 197 -9.14 -12.94 -7.68
C GLY A 197 -10.47 -13.10 -8.42
N LEU A 198 -11.01 -14.31 -8.49
CA LEU A 198 -12.33 -14.59 -9.05
C LEU A 198 -13.45 -13.90 -8.27
N VAL A 199 -13.47 -14.01 -6.94
CA VAL A 199 -14.45 -13.32 -6.08
C VAL A 199 -14.41 -11.81 -6.30
N GLN A 200 -13.21 -11.22 -6.36
CA GLN A 200 -13.06 -9.79 -6.64
C GLN A 200 -13.62 -9.42 -8.02
N CYS A 201 -13.23 -10.13 -9.08
CA CYS A 201 -13.68 -9.83 -10.44
C CYS A 201 -15.21 -9.86 -10.55
N TYR A 202 -15.87 -10.91 -10.06
CA TYR A 202 -17.34 -10.99 -10.09
C TYR A 202 -18.02 -9.93 -9.23
N SER A 203 -17.45 -9.59 -8.07
CA SER A 203 -17.99 -8.52 -7.22
C SER A 203 -17.93 -7.15 -7.91
N TYR A 204 -16.83 -6.83 -8.58
CA TYR A 204 -16.69 -5.56 -9.30
C TYR A 204 -17.47 -5.53 -10.62
N LEU A 205 -17.58 -6.64 -11.35
CA LEU A 205 -18.46 -6.74 -12.53
C LEU A 205 -19.91 -6.43 -12.14
N PHE A 206 -20.37 -6.90 -10.97
CA PHE A 206 -21.68 -6.51 -10.45
C PHE A 206 -21.77 -5.03 -10.10
N MET A 207 -20.77 -4.50 -9.38
CA MET A 207 -20.72 -3.07 -9.04
C MET A 207 -20.78 -2.16 -10.28
N TRP A 208 -20.19 -2.60 -11.39
CA TRP A 208 -20.23 -1.91 -12.68
C TRP A 208 -21.42 -2.28 -13.57
N GLN A 209 -22.39 -3.01 -13.04
CA GLN A 209 -23.62 -3.41 -13.72
C GLN A 209 -23.37 -4.26 -14.99
N ALA A 210 -22.22 -4.93 -15.09
CA ALA A 210 -21.88 -5.82 -16.19
C ALA A 210 -22.54 -7.21 -16.04
N ILE A 211 -22.91 -7.59 -14.81
CA ILE A 211 -23.63 -8.83 -14.51
C ILE A 211 -24.75 -8.57 -13.49
N THR A 212 -25.72 -9.49 -13.42
CA THR A 212 -26.81 -9.40 -12.45
C THR A 212 -26.32 -9.75 -11.04
N LYS A 213 -27.03 -9.24 -10.02
CA LYS A 213 -26.77 -9.59 -8.62
C LYS A 213 -26.85 -11.10 -8.36
N ILE A 214 -27.82 -11.77 -8.99
CA ILE A 214 -28.02 -13.22 -8.87
C ILE A 214 -26.79 -13.96 -9.39
N GLU A 215 -26.28 -13.58 -10.56
CA GLU A 215 -25.08 -14.20 -11.12
C GLU A 215 -23.85 -13.93 -10.26
N ALA A 216 -23.69 -12.71 -9.77
CA ALA A 216 -22.59 -12.36 -8.88
C ALA A 216 -22.61 -13.17 -7.58
N ILE A 217 -23.77 -13.29 -6.92
CA ILE A 217 -23.95 -14.10 -5.70
C ILE A 217 -23.62 -15.57 -5.99
N LYS A 218 -24.13 -16.12 -7.10
CA LYS A 218 -23.85 -17.51 -7.50
C LYS A 218 -22.36 -17.77 -7.66
N GLN A 219 -21.66 -16.93 -8.44
CA GLN A 219 -20.23 -17.12 -8.74
C GLN A 219 -19.38 -16.90 -7.49
N THR A 220 -19.58 -15.80 -6.77
CA THR A 220 -18.82 -15.49 -5.56
C THR A 220 -19.02 -16.55 -4.47
N THR A 221 -20.23 -17.10 -4.31
CA THR A 221 -20.50 -18.18 -3.34
C THR A 221 -19.70 -19.44 -3.68
N ILE A 222 -19.62 -19.82 -4.97
CA ILE A 222 -18.84 -20.97 -5.41
C ILE A 222 -17.37 -20.80 -5.02
N TYR A 223 -16.78 -19.64 -5.36
CA TYR A 223 -15.35 -19.42 -5.15
C TYR A 223 -14.99 -19.10 -3.69
N LEU A 224 -15.87 -18.46 -2.92
CA LEU A 224 -15.72 -18.32 -1.47
C LEU A 224 -15.71 -19.68 -0.76
N ASN A 225 -16.57 -20.60 -1.17
CA ASN A 225 -16.57 -21.96 -0.63
C ASN A 225 -15.28 -22.70 -0.97
N LYS A 226 -14.73 -22.52 -2.19
CA LYS A 226 -13.42 -23.07 -2.55
C LYS A 226 -12.31 -22.48 -1.68
N LEU A 227 -12.28 -21.15 -1.53
CA LEU A 227 -11.30 -20.45 -0.70
C LEU A 227 -11.36 -20.90 0.77
N LYS A 228 -12.57 -21.11 1.30
CA LYS A 228 -12.80 -21.66 2.65
C LYS A 228 -12.22 -23.07 2.83
N LEU A 229 -12.31 -23.91 1.79
CA LEU A 229 -11.78 -25.28 1.83
C LEU A 229 -10.26 -25.34 1.64
N THR A 230 -9.66 -24.33 0.99
CA THR A 230 -8.21 -24.29 0.76
C THR A 230 -7.46 -23.69 1.94
N ARG A 231 -7.76 -22.43 2.31
CA ARG A 231 -6.96 -21.71 3.31
C ARG A 231 -7.71 -20.50 3.88
N THR A 232 -8.04 -20.56 5.18
CA THR A 232 -8.84 -19.53 5.88
C THR A 232 -8.02 -18.58 6.74
N ASN A 233 -6.75 -18.85 6.99
CA ASN A 233 -5.86 -17.98 7.77
C ASN A 233 -5.23 -16.84 6.94
N LEU A 234 -5.71 -16.63 5.71
CA LEU A 234 -5.23 -15.60 4.80
C LEU A 234 -6.03 -14.29 4.96
N PRO A 235 -5.36 -13.12 4.87
CA PRO A 235 -6.08 -11.84 4.81
C PRO A 235 -7.04 -11.78 3.61
N GLU A 236 -6.68 -12.38 2.47
CA GLU A 236 -7.50 -12.43 1.25
C GLU A 236 -8.85 -13.13 1.47
N TYR A 237 -8.89 -14.18 2.31
CA TYR A 237 -10.14 -14.87 2.63
C TYR A 237 -11.12 -13.96 3.38
N HIS A 238 -10.62 -13.29 4.41
CA HIS A 238 -11.42 -12.36 5.20
C HIS A 238 -11.85 -11.13 4.37
N LEU A 239 -10.97 -10.61 3.51
CA LEU A 239 -11.28 -9.52 2.60
C LEU A 239 -12.32 -9.91 1.53
N ALA A 240 -12.26 -11.16 1.02
CA ALA A 240 -13.28 -11.67 0.10
C ALA A 240 -14.67 -11.69 0.75
N LEU A 241 -14.74 -12.18 2.00
CA LEU A 241 -15.99 -12.23 2.76
C LEU A 241 -16.54 -10.84 3.03
N SER A 242 -15.69 -9.87 3.42
CA SER A 242 -16.15 -8.51 3.67
C SER A 242 -16.67 -7.84 2.39
N ASN A 243 -15.97 -8.01 1.26
CA ASN A 243 -16.40 -7.45 -0.02
C ASN A 243 -17.78 -7.98 -0.44
N CYS A 244 -18.00 -9.29 -0.38
CA CYS A 244 -19.32 -9.87 -0.65
C CYS A 244 -20.37 -9.39 0.36
N ALA A 245 -20.01 -9.32 1.64
CA ALA A 245 -20.91 -8.84 2.68
C ALA A 245 -21.38 -7.40 2.43
N ILE A 246 -20.48 -6.50 2.00
CA ILE A 246 -20.83 -5.10 1.67
C ILE A 246 -21.61 -5.04 0.36
N LEU A 247 -21.05 -5.56 -0.73
CA LEU A 247 -21.53 -5.29 -2.09
C LEU A 247 -22.78 -6.11 -2.45
N LEU A 248 -22.86 -7.37 -2.00
CA LEU A 248 -23.90 -8.31 -2.43
C LEU A 248 -24.99 -8.51 -1.39
N HIS A 249 -24.67 -8.36 -0.10
CA HIS A 249 -25.55 -8.76 0.99
C HIS A 249 -25.94 -7.61 1.94
N TRP A 250 -25.29 -6.45 1.84
CA TRP A 250 -25.44 -5.33 2.79
C TRP A 250 -25.29 -5.73 4.27
N ASN A 251 -24.51 -6.78 4.54
CA ASN A 251 -24.24 -7.28 5.88
C ASN A 251 -23.04 -6.57 6.49
N LEU A 252 -23.26 -5.34 6.96
CA LEU A 252 -22.21 -4.48 7.52
C LEU A 252 -21.55 -5.07 8.77
N LYS A 253 -22.31 -5.80 9.60
CA LYS A 253 -21.76 -6.46 10.78
C LYS A 253 -20.71 -7.51 10.42
N LEU A 254 -21.01 -8.36 9.44
CA LEU A 254 -20.04 -9.34 8.94
C LEU A 254 -18.86 -8.63 8.28
N ALA A 255 -19.13 -7.67 7.40
CA ALA A 255 -18.09 -6.91 6.73
C ALA A 255 -17.09 -6.28 7.71
N HIS A 256 -17.61 -5.59 8.73
CA HIS A 256 -16.82 -4.95 9.75
C HIS A 256 -15.95 -5.95 10.53
N ALA A 257 -16.50 -7.10 10.91
CA ALA A 257 -15.76 -8.13 11.61
C ALA A 257 -14.62 -8.72 10.76
N GLU A 258 -14.90 -9.02 9.49
CA GLU A 258 -13.91 -9.63 8.59
C GLU A 258 -12.84 -8.62 8.12
N LEU A 259 -13.18 -7.34 7.95
CA LEU A 259 -12.19 -6.28 7.72
C LEU A 259 -11.22 -6.14 8.90
N ASN A 260 -11.73 -6.17 10.14
CA ASN A 260 -10.87 -6.13 11.32
C ASN A 260 -9.99 -7.38 11.44
N LYS A 261 -10.47 -8.57 11.05
CA LYS A 261 -9.62 -9.77 10.97
C LYS A 261 -8.52 -9.61 9.93
N THR A 262 -8.86 -9.09 8.74
CA THR A 262 -7.88 -8.79 7.68
C THR A 262 -6.78 -7.88 8.22
N LEU A 263 -7.14 -6.77 8.88
CA LEU A 263 -6.20 -5.81 9.46
C LEU A 263 -5.44 -6.35 10.70
N SER A 264 -5.97 -7.37 11.38
CA SER A 264 -5.24 -8.04 12.45
C SER A 264 -4.13 -8.96 11.93
N ILE A 265 -4.32 -9.53 10.73
CA ILE A 265 -3.33 -10.38 10.05
C ILE A 265 -2.32 -9.51 9.32
N ASN A 266 -2.81 -8.55 8.51
CA ASN A 266 -2.00 -7.58 7.80
C ASN A 266 -2.51 -6.15 8.06
N PRO A 267 -1.94 -5.44 9.05
CA PRO A 267 -2.33 -4.06 9.39
C PRO A 267 -2.12 -3.04 8.27
N SER A 268 -1.29 -3.37 7.28
CA SER A 268 -0.97 -2.52 6.13
C SER A 268 -1.82 -2.85 4.89
N ASN A 269 -2.82 -3.74 5.00
CA ASN A 269 -3.66 -4.11 3.88
C ASN A 269 -4.53 -2.92 3.42
N ILE A 270 -4.15 -2.32 2.30
CA ILE A 270 -4.77 -1.10 1.78
C ILE A 270 -6.24 -1.27 1.38
N ASP A 271 -6.61 -2.41 0.79
CA ASP A 271 -7.97 -2.69 0.36
C ASP A 271 -8.92 -2.77 1.57
N ALA A 272 -8.45 -3.38 2.67
CA ALA A 272 -9.20 -3.46 3.92
C ALA A 272 -9.30 -2.10 4.64
N LEU A 273 -8.23 -1.28 4.62
CA LEU A 273 -8.29 0.08 5.16
C LEU A 273 -9.28 0.94 4.36
N GLU A 274 -9.25 0.90 3.03
CA GLU A 274 -10.18 1.62 2.16
C GLU A 274 -11.63 1.17 2.42
N ALA A 275 -11.91 -0.13 2.35
CA ALA A 275 -13.24 -0.67 2.57
C ALA A 275 -13.79 -0.37 3.98
N LEU A 276 -12.94 -0.41 5.02
CA LEU A 276 -13.34 -0.04 6.38
C LEU A 276 -13.65 1.44 6.51
N SER A 277 -12.88 2.31 5.85
CA SER A 277 -13.17 3.75 5.80
C SER A 277 -14.50 4.04 5.10
N GLY A 278 -14.79 3.35 3.99
CA GLY A 278 -16.07 3.43 3.27
C GLY A 278 -17.25 2.95 4.13
N LEU A 279 -17.07 1.84 4.86
CA LEU A 279 -18.07 1.37 5.83
C LEU A 279 -18.34 2.41 6.92
N TYR A 280 -17.31 3.12 7.40
CA TYR A 280 -17.44 4.21 8.37
C TYR A 280 -18.18 5.44 7.84
N ILE A 281 -18.21 5.68 6.52
CA ILE A 281 -19.12 6.66 5.91
C ILE A 281 -20.58 6.24 6.12
N VAL A 282 -20.90 4.97 5.80
CA VAL A 282 -22.29 4.46 5.82
C VAL A 282 -22.91 4.56 7.22
N ILE A 283 -22.10 4.32 8.25
CA ILE A 283 -22.55 4.32 9.65
C ILE A 283 -22.34 5.67 10.36
N GLY A 284 -21.85 6.69 9.64
CA GLY A 284 -21.66 8.05 10.16
C GLY A 284 -20.48 8.24 11.12
N SER A 285 -19.52 7.30 11.14
CA SER A 285 -18.32 7.34 11.99
C SER A 285 -17.15 8.04 11.28
N PHE A 286 -17.35 9.31 10.90
CA PHE A 286 -16.46 10.02 9.99
C PHE A 286 -15.04 10.20 10.54
N ASN A 287 -14.89 10.53 11.84
CA ASN A 287 -13.57 10.72 12.46
C ASN A 287 -12.74 9.44 12.43
N GLU A 288 -13.36 8.29 12.76
CA GLU A 288 -12.74 6.98 12.62
C GLU A 288 -12.43 6.67 11.15
N GLY A 289 -13.33 7.01 10.22
CA GLY A 289 -13.10 6.91 8.78
C GLY A 289 -11.84 7.65 8.33
N VAL A 290 -11.69 8.92 8.70
CA VAL A 290 -10.52 9.75 8.40
C VAL A 290 -9.25 9.11 8.97
N ALA A 291 -9.27 8.68 10.24
CA ALA A 291 -8.13 8.05 10.87
C ALA A 291 -7.70 6.72 10.22
N ILE A 292 -8.63 5.99 9.60
CA ILE A 292 -8.33 4.77 8.85
C ILE A 292 -7.79 5.09 7.45
N ILE A 293 -8.43 5.98 6.69
CA ILE A 293 -7.96 6.32 5.34
C ILE A 293 -6.61 7.04 5.36
N ASP A 294 -6.30 7.79 6.41
CA ASP A 294 -4.98 8.42 6.58
C ASP A 294 -3.85 7.39 6.61
N LYS A 295 -4.06 6.23 7.24
CA LYS A 295 -3.09 5.13 7.21
C LYS A 295 -2.93 4.55 5.81
N ALA A 296 -4.03 4.43 5.06
CA ALA A 296 -3.98 3.97 3.67
C ALA A 296 -3.21 4.98 2.79
N LEU A 297 -3.32 6.29 3.07
CA LEU A 297 -2.57 7.34 2.39
C LEU A 297 -1.09 7.39 2.82
N GLU A 298 -0.75 7.05 4.06
CA GLU A 298 0.65 6.89 4.49
C GLU A 298 1.36 5.78 3.68
N ILE A 299 0.64 4.70 3.39
CA ILE A 299 1.14 3.53 2.64
C ILE A 299 1.05 3.76 1.11
N ASN A 300 0.01 4.45 0.65
CA ASN A 300 -0.29 4.64 -0.77
C ASN A 300 -0.59 6.13 -1.09
N PRO A 301 0.41 7.03 -0.96
CA PRO A 301 0.21 8.48 -0.99
C PRO A 301 -0.23 9.06 -2.33
N LEU A 302 0.00 8.34 -3.44
CA LEU A 302 -0.39 8.75 -4.79
C LEU A 302 -1.67 8.04 -5.28
N SER A 303 -2.45 7.44 -4.38
CA SER A 303 -3.73 6.81 -4.72
C SER A 303 -4.84 7.84 -4.90
N ALA A 304 -5.24 8.08 -6.14
CA ALA A 304 -6.41 8.92 -6.44
C ALA A 304 -7.69 8.41 -5.75
N ASN A 305 -7.86 7.09 -5.65
CA ASN A 305 -9.01 6.48 -4.97
C ASN A 305 -8.99 6.75 -3.46
N HIS A 306 -7.84 6.67 -2.80
CA HIS A 306 -7.76 6.97 -1.36
C HIS A 306 -7.98 8.47 -1.09
N SER A 307 -7.44 9.34 -1.95
CA SER A 307 -7.72 10.78 -1.89
C SER A 307 -9.21 11.08 -2.08
N PHE A 308 -9.84 10.44 -3.07
CA PHE A 308 -11.29 10.50 -3.26
C PHE A 308 -12.03 10.01 -2.02
N MET A 309 -11.67 8.86 -1.45
CA MET A 309 -12.33 8.29 -0.28
C MET A 309 -12.26 9.25 0.92
N LYS A 310 -11.10 9.88 1.16
CA LYS A 310 -10.95 10.90 2.20
C LYS A 310 -11.83 12.13 1.95
N GLY A 311 -11.85 12.64 0.72
CA GLY A 311 -12.76 13.72 0.34
C GLY A 311 -14.24 13.33 0.46
N ASN A 312 -14.58 12.07 0.19
CA ASN A 312 -15.93 11.54 0.28
C ASN A 312 -16.39 11.45 1.75
N ILE A 313 -15.50 11.07 2.67
CA ILE A 313 -15.78 11.14 4.12
C ILE A 313 -16.12 12.58 4.53
N PHE A 314 -15.33 13.55 4.10
CA PHE A 314 -15.61 14.97 4.38
C PHE A 314 -16.93 15.44 3.76
N PHE A 315 -17.27 14.98 2.56
CA PHE A 315 -18.55 15.31 1.92
C PHE A 315 -19.74 14.85 2.77
N TYR A 316 -19.75 13.58 3.20
CA TYR A 316 -20.82 13.05 4.05
C TYR A 316 -20.81 13.62 5.49
N ALA A 317 -19.66 14.11 5.96
CA ALA A 317 -19.55 14.86 7.21
C ALA A 317 -20.04 16.32 7.10
N ASN A 318 -20.44 16.77 5.90
CA ASN A 318 -20.79 18.16 5.56
C ASN A 318 -19.60 19.15 5.65
N GLU A 319 -18.36 18.66 5.58
CA GLU A 319 -17.13 19.44 5.55
C GLU A 319 -16.69 19.76 4.11
N TYR A 320 -17.54 20.46 3.36
CA TYR A 320 -17.40 20.59 1.90
C TYR A 320 -16.11 21.27 1.41
N LYS A 321 -15.53 22.17 2.21
CA LYS A 321 -14.24 22.82 1.85
C LYS A 321 -13.11 21.78 1.85
N ASN A 322 -12.99 21.01 2.93
CA ASN A 322 -12.02 19.92 3.04
C ASN A 322 -12.28 18.85 1.97
N ALA A 323 -13.55 18.55 1.68
CA ALA A 323 -13.91 17.63 0.60
C ALA A 323 -13.36 18.11 -0.75
N ILE A 324 -13.56 19.39 -1.13
CA ILE A 324 -13.05 19.94 -2.39
C ILE A 324 -11.52 19.83 -2.47
N GLU A 325 -10.79 20.15 -1.41
CA GLU A 325 -9.32 20.04 -1.40
C GLU A 325 -8.85 18.62 -1.72
N TRP A 326 -9.47 17.61 -1.11
CA TRP A 326 -9.14 16.20 -1.38
C TRP A 326 -9.62 15.71 -2.74
N MET A 327 -10.74 16.24 -3.24
CA MET A 327 -11.19 15.96 -4.62
C MET A 327 -10.22 16.57 -5.64
N ASP A 328 -9.67 17.75 -5.39
CA ASP A 328 -8.65 18.36 -6.26
C ASP A 328 -7.37 17.52 -6.31
N ILE A 329 -6.92 16.99 -5.16
CA ILE A 329 -5.79 16.05 -5.12
C ILE A 329 -6.12 14.78 -5.93
N ALA A 330 -7.32 14.21 -5.74
CA ALA A 330 -7.74 13.01 -6.48
C ALA A 330 -7.79 13.24 -7.99
N ILE A 331 -8.31 14.39 -8.44
CA ILE A 331 -8.38 14.80 -9.85
C ILE A 331 -6.97 15.06 -10.41
N GLN A 332 -6.07 15.66 -9.63
CA GLN A 332 -4.69 15.89 -10.05
C GLN A 332 -3.95 14.55 -10.25
N LEU A 333 -4.19 13.56 -9.39
CA LEU A 333 -3.61 12.22 -9.50
C LEU A 333 -4.23 11.41 -10.64
N ASN A 334 -5.54 11.52 -10.84
CA ASN A 334 -6.27 10.87 -11.93
C ASN A 334 -7.38 11.80 -12.49
N PRO A 335 -7.12 12.53 -13.58
CA PRO A 335 -8.11 13.45 -14.17
C PRO A 335 -9.39 12.76 -14.66
N ASN A 336 -9.33 11.46 -14.94
CA ASN A 336 -10.46 10.66 -15.43
C ASN A 336 -11.28 10.03 -14.28
N LEU A 337 -10.98 10.32 -13.01
CA LEU A 337 -11.77 9.85 -11.89
C LEU A 337 -13.07 10.66 -11.78
N HIS A 338 -14.07 10.30 -12.59
CA HIS A 338 -15.34 11.03 -12.69
C HIS A 338 -16.08 11.19 -11.36
N LEU A 339 -15.94 10.23 -10.44
CA LEU A 339 -16.52 10.32 -9.09
C LEU A 339 -16.01 11.55 -8.32
N ALA A 340 -14.73 11.91 -8.46
CA ALA A 340 -14.16 13.07 -7.77
C ALA A 340 -14.71 14.39 -8.32
N HIS A 341 -14.88 14.49 -9.64
CA HIS A 341 -15.54 15.64 -10.28
C HIS A 341 -16.99 15.78 -9.82
N GLN A 342 -17.73 14.67 -9.73
CA GLN A 342 -19.11 14.66 -9.26
C GLN A 342 -19.24 15.20 -7.82
N VAL A 343 -18.44 14.68 -6.89
CA VAL A 343 -18.48 15.14 -5.49
C VAL A 343 -18.00 16.58 -5.37
N LYS A 344 -17.00 17.01 -6.16
CA LYS A 344 -16.59 18.43 -6.21
C LYS A 344 -17.75 19.34 -6.67
N MET A 345 -18.47 18.99 -7.73
CA MET A 345 -19.64 19.75 -8.18
C MET A 345 -20.75 19.78 -7.12
N ALA A 346 -21.00 18.66 -6.44
CA ALA A 346 -21.94 18.60 -5.32
C ALA A 346 -21.56 19.57 -4.19
N CYS A 347 -20.28 19.56 -3.76
CA CYS A 347 -19.77 20.47 -2.74
C CYS A 347 -19.91 21.95 -3.15
N LEU A 348 -19.57 22.29 -4.40
CA LEU A 348 -19.69 23.66 -4.92
C LEU A 348 -21.15 24.15 -4.94
N LEU A 349 -22.07 23.26 -5.32
CA LEU A 349 -23.52 23.52 -5.28
C LEU A 349 -23.99 23.77 -3.84
N LEU A 350 -23.65 22.88 -2.90
CA LEU A 350 -24.04 22.99 -1.49
C LEU A 350 -23.45 24.24 -0.80
N LEU A 351 -22.24 24.65 -1.20
CA LEU A 351 -21.60 25.89 -0.75
C LEU A 351 -22.09 27.16 -1.46
N LYS A 352 -22.98 27.03 -2.46
CA LYS A 352 -23.47 28.15 -3.30
C LYS A 352 -22.33 28.92 -4.00
N LYS A 353 -21.29 28.21 -4.43
CA LYS A 353 -20.14 28.76 -5.16
C LYS A 353 -20.39 28.76 -6.67
N ASP A 354 -21.28 29.65 -7.12
CA ASP A 354 -21.79 29.63 -8.49
C ASP A 354 -20.72 29.81 -9.57
N LYS A 355 -19.72 30.66 -9.33
CA LYS A 355 -18.64 30.91 -10.30
C LYS A 355 -17.79 29.66 -10.50
N GLU A 356 -17.31 29.07 -9.40
CA GLU A 356 -16.50 27.85 -9.42
C GLU A 356 -17.30 26.65 -9.93
N PHE A 357 -18.58 26.56 -9.59
CA PHE A 357 -19.48 25.53 -10.12
C PHE A 357 -19.55 25.61 -11.66
N ASN A 358 -19.76 26.81 -12.22
CA ASN A 358 -19.87 26.99 -13.67
C ASN A 358 -18.56 26.60 -14.38
N VAL A 359 -17.40 26.96 -13.81
CA VAL A 359 -16.09 26.51 -14.34
C VAL A 359 -15.99 24.98 -14.34
N CYS A 360 -16.38 24.33 -13.24
CA CYS A 360 -16.34 22.88 -13.13
C CYS A 360 -17.34 22.20 -14.09
N PHE A 361 -18.51 22.80 -14.29
CA PHE A 361 -19.50 22.38 -15.29
C PHE A 361 -18.90 22.44 -16.70
N ASP A 362 -18.30 23.56 -17.09
CA ASP A 362 -17.72 23.72 -18.44
C ASP A 362 -16.63 22.69 -18.75
N GLN A 363 -15.85 22.31 -17.74
CA GLN A 363 -14.81 21.27 -17.83
C GLN A 363 -15.37 19.85 -17.98
N ASN A 364 -16.62 19.63 -17.55
CA ASN A 364 -17.26 18.31 -17.46
C ASN A 364 -18.55 18.19 -18.29
N LYS A 365 -18.91 19.20 -19.09
CA LYS A 365 -20.16 19.26 -19.86
C LYS A 365 -20.33 18.13 -20.89
N GLN A 366 -19.26 17.40 -21.22
CA GLN A 366 -19.34 16.19 -22.04
C GLN A 366 -19.96 15.00 -21.29
N PHE A 367 -20.08 15.08 -19.96
CA PHE A 367 -20.62 14.00 -19.13
C PHE A 367 -22.02 14.35 -18.62
N SER A 368 -22.89 13.34 -18.53
CA SER A 368 -24.29 13.50 -18.08
C SER A 368 -24.40 14.06 -16.67
N PHE A 369 -23.52 13.66 -15.76
CA PHE A 369 -23.55 14.11 -14.36
C PHE A 369 -23.46 15.64 -14.23
N ALA A 370 -22.72 16.32 -15.12
CA ALA A 370 -22.59 17.77 -15.08
C ALA A 370 -23.92 18.46 -15.39
N HIS A 371 -24.66 17.95 -16.38
CA HIS A 371 -26.00 18.41 -16.72
C HIS A 371 -27.01 18.12 -15.60
N ASN A 372 -26.93 16.95 -14.97
CA ASN A 372 -27.79 16.62 -13.82
C ASN A 372 -27.56 17.59 -12.66
N PHE A 373 -26.30 17.93 -12.33
CA PHE A 373 -26.00 18.95 -11.33
C PHE A 373 -26.49 20.35 -11.74
N TRP A 374 -26.36 20.73 -13.01
CA TRP A 374 -26.87 22.01 -13.51
C TRP A 374 -28.39 22.12 -13.36
N ARG A 375 -29.12 21.05 -13.69
CA ARG A 375 -30.59 20.97 -13.48
C ARG A 375 -30.94 21.06 -12.00
N LEU A 376 -30.23 20.32 -11.16
CA LEU A 376 -30.45 20.33 -9.71
C LEU A 376 -30.19 21.73 -9.13
N LYS A 377 -29.14 22.41 -9.58
CA LYS A 377 -28.84 23.80 -9.23
C LYS A 377 -29.99 24.74 -9.60
N ASN A 378 -30.48 24.69 -10.84
CA ASN A 378 -31.58 25.53 -11.28
C ASN A 378 -32.87 25.26 -10.50
N LEU A 379 -33.18 23.98 -10.22
CA LEU A 379 -34.31 23.59 -9.39
C LEU A 379 -34.21 24.21 -7.98
N ILE A 380 -33.06 24.07 -7.31
CA ILE A 380 -32.82 24.62 -5.97
C ILE A 380 -32.90 26.16 -5.98
N GLN A 381 -32.51 26.81 -7.07
CA GLN A 381 -32.59 28.27 -7.24
C GLN A 381 -33.98 28.77 -7.67
N GLY A 382 -34.95 27.88 -7.89
CA GLY A 382 -36.32 28.25 -8.32
C GLY A 382 -36.46 28.56 -9.81
N ASN A 383 -35.42 28.36 -10.61
CA ASN A 383 -35.35 28.66 -12.04
C ASN A 383 -35.46 27.42 -12.93
N GLY A 384 -35.57 26.22 -12.35
CA GLY A 384 -35.61 24.95 -13.06
C GLY A 384 -37.02 24.41 -13.24
N GLU A 385 -37.20 23.52 -14.21
CA GLU A 385 -38.38 22.64 -14.27
C GLU A 385 -38.55 21.87 -12.96
N LYS A 386 -39.77 21.37 -12.68
CA LYS A 386 -40.06 20.51 -11.52
C LYS A 386 -40.29 19.04 -11.89
N SER A 387 -40.13 18.68 -13.16
CA SER A 387 -40.25 17.32 -13.68
C SER A 387 -38.87 16.72 -13.94
N TRP A 388 -38.60 15.55 -13.33
CA TRP A 388 -37.41 14.79 -13.67
C TRP A 388 -37.55 14.27 -15.10
N GLN A 389 -36.59 14.61 -15.95
CA GLN A 389 -36.46 14.01 -17.27
C GLN A 389 -35.31 13.01 -17.20
N LYS A 390 -35.65 11.72 -17.21
CA LYS A 390 -34.65 10.66 -17.27
C LYS A 390 -33.95 10.75 -18.62
N GLU A 391 -32.66 11.06 -18.60
CA GLU A 391 -31.84 10.93 -19.80
C GLU A 391 -31.35 9.49 -19.92
N ASP A 392 -31.30 9.00 -21.15
CA ASP A 392 -30.98 7.61 -21.46
C ASP A 392 -29.45 7.42 -21.45
N TYR A 393 -28.86 7.45 -20.25
CA TYR A 393 -27.43 7.18 -20.06
C TYR A 393 -27.21 5.91 -19.27
N LYS A 394 -26.29 5.08 -19.77
CA LYS A 394 -25.84 3.86 -19.07
C LYS A 394 -24.98 4.26 -17.87
N SER A 395 -25.37 3.77 -16.68
CA SER A 395 -24.63 3.84 -15.42
C SER A 395 -24.52 5.25 -14.77
N GLU A 396 -25.40 5.52 -13.80
CA GLU A 396 -25.33 6.70 -12.93
C GLU A 396 -24.96 6.31 -11.49
N PHE A 397 -24.04 7.04 -10.87
CA PHE A 397 -23.51 6.76 -9.53
C PHE A 397 -24.22 7.48 -8.38
N LEU A 398 -25.09 8.44 -8.71
CA LEU A 398 -25.89 9.20 -7.75
C LEU A 398 -27.39 8.93 -8.02
N PRO A 399 -28.25 8.93 -6.99
CA PRO A 399 -29.68 8.69 -7.15
C PRO A 399 -30.38 9.97 -7.64
N TRP A 400 -30.14 10.39 -8.87
CA TRP A 400 -30.58 11.70 -9.40
C TRP A 400 -32.08 11.95 -9.30
N GLU A 401 -32.89 10.94 -9.61
CA GLU A 401 -34.35 11.06 -9.50
C GLU A 401 -34.79 11.30 -8.05
N LEU A 402 -34.13 10.63 -7.09
CA LEU A 402 -34.38 10.86 -5.66
C LEU A 402 -34.00 12.29 -5.28
N TYR A 403 -32.80 12.75 -5.65
CA TYR A 403 -32.37 14.13 -5.38
C TYR A 403 -33.36 15.14 -5.94
N TYR A 404 -33.78 14.94 -7.18
CA TYR A 404 -34.71 15.85 -7.84
C TYR A 404 -36.10 15.83 -7.19
N ALA A 405 -36.63 14.65 -6.83
CA ALA A 405 -37.90 14.51 -6.11
C ALA A 405 -37.84 15.19 -4.74
N THR A 406 -36.74 15.01 -4.00
CA THR A 406 -36.51 15.66 -2.71
C THR A 406 -36.46 17.18 -2.83
N GLN A 407 -35.65 17.71 -3.75
CA GLN A 407 -35.45 19.16 -3.90
C GLN A 407 -36.67 19.86 -4.53
N SER A 408 -37.52 19.15 -5.28
CA SER A 408 -38.78 19.68 -5.84
C SER A 408 -39.95 19.65 -4.86
N GLY A 409 -39.77 19.10 -3.65
CA GLY A 409 -40.81 18.96 -2.63
C GLY A 409 -41.79 17.80 -2.88
N LYS A 410 -41.51 16.91 -3.84
CA LYS A 410 -42.31 15.71 -4.13
C LYS A 410 -41.97 14.58 -3.15
N LEU A 411 -42.22 14.81 -1.87
CA LEU A 411 -41.73 13.94 -0.78
C LEU A 411 -42.27 12.50 -0.89
N ASP A 412 -43.53 12.30 -1.29
CA ASP A 412 -44.10 10.96 -1.44
C ASP A 412 -43.35 10.12 -2.48
N HIS A 413 -43.03 10.73 -3.63
CA HIS A 413 -42.23 10.10 -4.68
C HIS A 413 -40.81 9.81 -4.20
N ALA A 414 -40.18 10.77 -3.53
CA ALA A 414 -38.85 10.61 -2.96
C ALA A 414 -38.78 9.43 -1.96
N PHE A 415 -39.77 9.30 -1.08
CA PHE A 415 -39.84 8.18 -0.15
C PHE A 415 -40.10 6.84 -0.84
N ALA A 416 -40.92 6.81 -1.89
CA ALA A 416 -41.10 5.60 -2.69
C ALA A 416 -39.79 5.14 -3.33
N LEU A 417 -39.05 6.06 -3.97
CA LEU A 417 -37.73 5.79 -4.56
C LEU A 417 -36.73 5.29 -3.52
N LEU A 418 -36.65 5.97 -2.37
CA LEU A 418 -35.74 5.58 -1.29
C LEU A 418 -36.05 4.16 -0.79
N LYS A 419 -37.33 3.85 -0.51
CA LYS A 419 -37.73 2.50 -0.04
C LYS A 419 -37.41 1.43 -1.08
N THR A 420 -37.81 1.62 -2.33
CA THR A 420 -37.51 0.67 -3.41
C THR A 420 -36.01 0.52 -3.60
N GLY A 421 -35.22 1.58 -3.49
CA GLY A 421 -33.76 1.54 -3.56
C GLY A 421 -33.14 0.70 -2.44
N LEU A 422 -33.61 0.86 -1.21
CA LEU A 422 -33.13 0.12 -0.04
C LEU A 422 -33.57 -1.35 -0.07
N GLU A 423 -34.83 -1.64 -0.41
CA GLU A 423 -35.37 -3.01 -0.56
C GLU A 423 -34.59 -3.81 -1.62
N ASN A 424 -34.22 -3.16 -2.72
CA ASN A 424 -33.42 -3.77 -3.78
C ASN A 424 -31.90 -3.72 -3.50
N GLN A 425 -31.47 -3.12 -2.39
CA GLN A 425 -30.08 -2.95 -1.99
C GLN A 425 -29.24 -2.28 -3.09
N ILE A 426 -29.77 -1.19 -3.66
CA ILE A 426 -29.14 -0.40 -4.70
C ILE A 426 -28.08 0.52 -4.08
N GLY A 427 -26.81 0.37 -4.46
CA GLY A 427 -25.65 1.03 -3.84
C GLY A 427 -25.75 2.57 -3.75
N GLN A 428 -26.41 3.21 -4.73
CA GLN A 428 -26.64 4.67 -4.75
C GLN A 428 -27.45 5.16 -3.54
N TYR A 429 -28.22 4.29 -2.88
CA TYR A 429 -29.05 4.61 -1.72
C TYR A 429 -28.38 4.24 -0.39
N PHE A 430 -27.18 3.64 -0.42
CA PHE A 430 -26.57 3.03 0.76
C PHE A 430 -26.22 4.05 1.86
N CYS A 431 -25.82 5.25 1.45
CA CYS A 431 -25.45 6.34 2.36
C CYS A 431 -26.62 7.30 2.70
N PHE A 432 -27.89 6.90 2.49
CA PHE A 432 -29.05 7.80 2.61
C PHE A 432 -29.14 8.56 3.95
N ARG A 433 -28.67 7.94 5.04
CA ARG A 433 -28.68 8.53 6.40
C ARG A 433 -27.85 9.81 6.48
N HIS A 434 -26.81 9.92 5.65
CA HIS A 434 -25.79 10.97 5.71
C HIS A 434 -25.70 11.80 4.43
N ASP A 435 -26.42 11.42 3.36
CA ASP A 435 -26.46 12.16 2.10
C ASP A 435 -27.01 13.59 2.24
N PRO A 436 -26.20 14.63 1.95
CA PRO A 436 -26.60 16.03 2.12
C PRO A 436 -27.83 16.46 1.30
N PHE A 437 -28.06 15.87 0.12
CA PHE A 437 -29.21 16.23 -0.72
C PHE A 437 -30.52 15.65 -0.20
N LEU A 438 -30.47 14.75 0.76
CA LEU A 438 -31.65 14.19 1.43
C LEU A 438 -32.04 14.94 2.70
N THR A 439 -31.36 16.04 3.05
CA THR A 439 -31.68 16.87 4.22
C THR A 439 -33.18 17.20 4.34
N PRO A 440 -33.90 17.59 3.26
CA PRO A 440 -35.35 17.83 3.36
C PRO A 440 -36.19 16.62 3.77
N LEU A 441 -35.72 15.38 3.51
CA LEU A 441 -36.41 14.17 3.96
C LEU A 441 -36.19 13.89 5.45
N ARG A 442 -35.05 14.31 6.03
CA ARG A 442 -34.65 13.95 7.41
C ARG A 442 -35.58 14.49 8.49
N GLU A 443 -36.23 15.61 8.21
CA GLU A 443 -37.19 16.28 9.10
C GLU A 443 -38.57 15.57 9.10
N ASP A 444 -38.85 14.72 8.12
CA ASP A 444 -40.10 13.96 8.02
C ASP A 444 -40.03 12.69 8.88
N LYS A 445 -41.12 12.40 9.60
CA LYS A 445 -41.23 11.22 10.49
C LYS A 445 -41.00 9.90 9.75
N ARG A 446 -41.36 9.82 8.45
CA ARG A 446 -41.14 8.63 7.61
C ARG A 446 -39.66 8.29 7.47
N PHE A 447 -38.77 9.28 7.50
CA PHE A 447 -37.33 9.04 7.44
C PHE A 447 -36.82 8.35 8.70
N GLN A 448 -37.32 8.74 9.88
CA GLN A 448 -36.96 8.06 11.13
C GLN A 448 -37.49 6.63 11.16
N GLN A 449 -38.67 6.39 10.59
CA GLN A 449 -39.20 5.03 10.42
C GLN A 449 -38.28 4.18 9.52
N ILE A 450 -37.89 4.68 8.35
CA ILE A 450 -36.95 3.98 7.45
C ILE A 450 -35.64 3.67 8.17
N LYS A 451 -35.10 4.59 8.98
CA LYS A 451 -33.89 4.30 9.76
C LYS A 451 -34.07 3.11 10.70
N LEU A 452 -35.21 3.03 11.39
CA LEU A 452 -35.55 1.93 12.31
C LEU A 452 -35.79 0.60 11.58
N GLU A 453 -36.25 0.65 10.33
CA GLU A 453 -36.41 -0.52 9.45
C GLU A 453 -35.07 -1.10 8.98
N HIS A 454 -33.96 -0.36 9.13
CA HIS A 454 -32.61 -0.75 8.73
C HIS A 454 -31.61 -0.81 9.92
N PRO A 455 -31.87 -1.59 10.98
CA PRO A 455 -31.01 -1.67 12.15
C PRO A 455 -29.62 -2.28 11.88
N GLU A 456 -29.45 -2.99 10.76
CA GLU A 456 -28.17 -3.51 10.29
C GLU A 456 -27.12 -2.43 10.01
N LEU A 457 -27.56 -1.17 9.84
CA LEU A 457 -26.71 -0.01 9.65
C LEU A 457 -26.26 0.64 10.99
N ASP A 458 -26.75 0.18 12.13
CA ASP A 458 -26.45 0.71 13.47
C ASP A 458 -25.30 -0.04 14.17
N ILE A 459 -24.22 -0.32 13.44
CA ILE A 459 -22.99 -0.91 14.00
C ILE A 459 -22.09 0.17 14.60
N LYS A 460 -21.36 -0.17 15.67
CA LYS A 460 -20.37 0.73 16.28
C LYS A 460 -18.96 0.42 15.77
N PRO A 461 -18.12 1.44 15.53
CA PRO A 461 -16.71 1.22 15.28
C PRO A 461 -16.07 0.41 16.41
N ILE A 462 -15.33 -0.64 16.05
CA ILE A 462 -14.39 -1.26 16.95
C ILE A 462 -13.19 -0.33 16.97
N LYS A 463 -12.85 0.21 18.15
CA LYS A 463 -11.55 0.86 18.34
C LYS A 463 -10.48 -0.22 18.20
N SER A 464 -10.03 -0.48 16.98
CA SER A 464 -8.96 -1.42 16.74
C SER A 464 -7.74 -0.94 17.53
N LYS A 465 -7.34 -1.66 18.58
CA LYS A 465 -5.96 -1.60 19.06
C LYS A 465 -5.13 -2.21 17.94
N ILE A 466 -4.81 -1.42 16.92
CA ILE A 466 -3.81 -1.83 15.94
C ILE A 466 -2.54 -1.98 16.76
N LEU A 467 -2.22 -3.24 17.04
CA LEU A 467 -1.06 -3.65 17.81
C LEU A 467 0.14 -3.18 16.99
N ARG A 468 0.68 -2.02 17.36
CA ARG A 468 2.05 -1.67 16.98
C ARG A 468 2.89 -2.82 17.46
N GLY A 469 3.55 -3.50 16.53
CA GLY A 469 4.48 -4.57 16.85
C GLY A 469 5.56 -3.99 17.76
N LYS A 470 5.40 -4.14 19.08
CA LYS A 470 6.55 -4.12 19.97
C LYS A 470 7.42 -5.29 19.53
N SER A 471 8.74 -5.07 19.46
CA SER A 471 9.67 -6.18 19.28
C SER A 471 9.31 -7.25 20.29
N LEU A 472 9.06 -8.46 19.77
CA LEU A 472 8.68 -9.61 20.61
C LEU A 472 9.90 -10.20 21.31
N ILE A 473 11.09 -9.75 20.93
CA ILE A 473 12.36 -10.30 21.34
C ILE A 473 13.01 -9.35 22.34
N LYS A 474 13.26 -9.86 23.55
CA LYS A 474 14.09 -9.23 24.57
C LYS A 474 15.14 -10.24 25.00
N MET A 475 16.37 -9.78 25.17
CA MET A 475 17.42 -10.57 25.78
C MET A 475 17.44 -10.30 27.28
N GLU A 476 17.70 -11.32 28.08
CA GLU A 476 17.92 -11.18 29.53
C GLU A 476 19.31 -10.59 29.80
N THR A 477 19.52 -10.02 31.00
CA THR A 477 20.77 -9.32 31.36
C THR A 477 22.04 -10.16 31.16
N ASP A 478 22.02 -11.43 31.53
CA ASP A 478 23.17 -12.33 31.37
C ASP A 478 23.43 -12.70 29.90
N GLU A 479 22.36 -12.83 29.11
CA GLU A 479 22.45 -13.05 27.66
C GLU A 479 23.07 -11.83 26.97
N ILE A 480 22.66 -10.63 27.35
CA ILE A 480 23.22 -9.35 26.86
C ILE A 480 24.72 -9.29 27.14
N LYS A 481 25.13 -9.56 28.39
CA LYS A 481 26.55 -9.51 28.77
C LYS A 481 27.39 -10.51 27.98
N THR A 482 26.87 -11.73 27.81
CA THR A 482 27.55 -12.79 27.05
C THR A 482 27.71 -12.40 25.59
N ALA A 483 26.65 -11.90 24.94
CA ALA A 483 26.68 -11.47 23.55
C ALA A 483 27.58 -10.26 23.32
N LEU A 484 27.60 -9.28 24.24
CA LEU A 484 28.51 -8.13 24.17
C LEU A 484 29.98 -8.56 24.28
N ASN A 485 30.31 -9.50 25.16
CA ASN A 485 31.66 -10.04 25.27
C ASN A 485 32.08 -10.76 23.99
N ALA A 486 31.20 -11.58 23.40
CA ALA A 486 31.49 -12.27 22.14
C ALA A 486 31.67 -11.28 20.97
N LEU A 487 30.90 -10.18 20.95
CA LEU A 487 31.08 -9.09 19.99
C LEU A 487 32.45 -8.42 20.13
N VAL A 488 32.86 -8.10 21.37
CA VAL A 488 34.17 -7.50 21.64
C VAL A 488 35.29 -8.44 21.16
N CYS A 489 35.26 -9.73 21.53
CA CYS A 489 36.26 -10.69 21.05
C CYS A 489 36.30 -10.76 19.52
N PHE A 490 35.15 -10.82 18.84
CA PHE A 490 35.16 -10.89 17.38
C PHE A 490 35.67 -9.61 16.70
N MET A 491 35.41 -8.43 17.29
CA MET A 491 35.86 -7.17 16.73
C MET A 491 37.33 -6.88 17.04
N ASP A 492 37.76 -7.08 18.28
CA ASP A 492 39.10 -6.68 18.75
C ASP A 492 40.13 -7.80 18.56
N ASP A 493 39.79 -9.07 18.85
CA ASP A 493 40.76 -10.17 18.80
C ASP A 493 40.86 -10.80 17.40
N GLU A 494 39.73 -10.94 16.69
CA GLU A 494 39.68 -11.53 15.35
C GLU A 494 39.73 -10.49 14.22
N GLU A 495 39.70 -9.19 14.53
CA GLU A 495 39.61 -8.08 13.57
C GLU A 495 38.50 -8.27 12.53
N GLY A 496 37.38 -8.88 12.92
CA GLY A 496 36.33 -9.34 12.00
C GLY A 496 35.71 -8.24 11.13
N TYR A 497 35.81 -6.98 11.57
CA TYR A 497 35.39 -5.79 10.83
C TYR A 497 36.16 -5.59 9.51
N LEU A 498 37.36 -6.17 9.35
CA LEU A 498 38.14 -6.08 8.11
C LEU A 498 37.50 -6.84 6.95
N ASN A 499 36.62 -7.80 7.22
CA ASN A 499 35.89 -8.52 6.16
C ASN A 499 34.87 -7.58 5.47
N PRO A 500 35.04 -7.24 4.18
CA PRO A 500 34.13 -6.34 3.48
C PRO A 500 32.76 -6.97 3.16
N GLN A 501 32.65 -8.30 3.29
CA GLN A 501 31.41 -9.07 3.10
C GLN A 501 30.72 -9.39 4.43
N LEU A 502 31.20 -8.86 5.56
CA LEU A 502 30.56 -9.05 6.85
C LEU A 502 29.14 -8.48 6.83
N SER A 503 28.17 -9.36 7.07
CA SER A 503 26.75 -9.05 7.27
C SER A 503 26.34 -9.33 8.72
N LEU A 504 25.18 -8.80 9.12
CA LEU A 504 24.60 -9.09 10.42
C LEU A 504 24.42 -10.59 10.61
N LYS A 505 23.98 -11.30 9.57
CA LYS A 505 23.77 -12.75 9.59
C LYS A 505 25.09 -13.52 9.78
N SER A 506 26.14 -13.19 9.03
CA SER A 506 27.43 -13.85 9.22
C SER A 506 28.04 -13.58 10.60
N LEU A 507 27.84 -12.38 11.14
CA LEU A 507 28.29 -12.06 12.51
C LEU A 507 27.48 -12.85 13.54
N SER A 508 26.16 -12.91 13.37
CA SER A 508 25.24 -13.60 14.26
C SER A 508 25.58 -15.10 14.36
N ASP A 509 25.88 -15.73 13.22
CA ASP A 509 26.29 -17.13 13.16
C ASP A 509 27.63 -17.35 13.88
N LYS A 510 28.58 -16.43 13.70
CA LYS A 510 29.92 -16.51 14.30
C LYS A 510 29.90 -16.39 15.83
N ILE A 511 29.05 -15.53 16.39
CA ILE A 511 28.93 -15.35 17.85
C ILE A 511 27.80 -16.19 18.47
N ASN A 512 27.15 -17.05 17.68
CA ASN A 512 26.04 -17.91 18.09
C ASN A 512 24.87 -17.15 18.75
N VAL A 513 24.48 -16.01 18.15
CA VAL A 513 23.33 -15.20 18.56
C VAL A 513 22.36 -15.09 17.39
N HIS A 514 21.05 -15.17 17.62
CA HIS A 514 20.07 -15.02 16.53
C HIS A 514 20.13 -13.62 15.88
N PRO A 515 20.01 -13.46 14.55
CA PRO A 515 20.08 -12.15 13.87
C PRO A 515 19.17 -11.06 14.46
N ASN A 516 17.91 -11.40 14.78
CA ASN A 516 16.99 -10.44 15.41
C ASN A 516 17.49 -9.97 16.78
N LYS A 517 18.02 -10.88 17.61
CA LYS A 517 18.58 -10.57 18.94
C LYS A 517 19.82 -9.70 18.82
N LEU A 518 20.73 -10.04 17.90
CA LEU A 518 21.93 -9.25 17.65
C LEU A 518 21.58 -7.84 17.15
N SER A 519 20.68 -7.73 16.17
CA SER A 519 20.20 -6.43 15.69
C SER A 519 19.57 -5.60 16.81
N TRP A 520 18.72 -6.22 17.64
CA TRP A 520 18.11 -5.59 18.80
C TRP A 520 19.17 -5.10 19.80
N LEU A 521 20.13 -5.96 20.15
CA LEU A 521 21.23 -5.63 21.07
C LEU A 521 22.02 -4.41 20.60
N LEU A 522 22.41 -4.37 19.32
CA LEU A 522 23.15 -3.23 18.77
C LEU A 522 22.32 -1.94 18.84
N ASN A 523 21.04 -2.00 18.48
CA ASN A 523 20.20 -0.81 18.43
C ASN A 523 19.82 -0.29 19.83
N GLU A 524 19.37 -1.17 20.72
CA GLU A 524 18.80 -0.77 22.01
C GLU A 524 19.86 -0.65 23.12
N HIS A 525 20.95 -1.42 23.07
CA HIS A 525 22.01 -1.38 24.09
C HIS A 525 23.28 -0.65 23.64
N VAL A 526 23.70 -0.79 22.38
CA VAL A 526 24.88 -0.08 21.86
C VAL A 526 24.51 1.29 21.29
N GLY A 527 23.25 1.49 20.89
CA GLY A 527 22.78 2.74 20.28
C GLY A 527 23.23 2.93 18.84
N LYS A 528 23.56 1.85 18.13
CA LYS A 528 24.02 1.86 16.73
C LYS A 528 23.30 0.78 15.92
N ASN A 529 23.01 1.03 14.65
CA ASN A 529 22.68 -0.07 13.74
C ASN A 529 23.95 -0.89 13.40
N PHE A 530 23.77 -2.02 12.71
CA PHE A 530 24.88 -2.91 12.38
C PHE A 530 25.98 -2.21 11.59
N ASN A 531 25.63 -1.49 10.51
CA ASN A 531 26.63 -0.83 9.67
C ASN A 531 27.33 0.31 10.41
N GLU A 532 26.64 1.07 11.26
CA GLU A 532 27.26 2.07 12.14
C GLU A 532 28.23 1.44 13.14
N TYR A 533 27.86 0.31 13.73
CA TYR A 533 28.70 -0.43 14.66
C TYR A 533 29.99 -0.89 13.98
N ILE A 534 29.89 -1.63 12.87
CA ILE A 534 31.06 -2.13 12.13
C ILE A 534 31.93 -0.99 11.61
N ASN A 535 31.33 0.03 10.97
CA ASN A 535 32.08 1.12 10.38
C ASN A 535 32.80 1.98 11.42
N THR A 536 32.39 1.94 12.70
CA THR A 536 33.14 2.56 13.79
C THR A 536 34.53 1.93 13.91
N PHE A 537 34.62 0.60 13.94
CA PHE A 537 35.91 -0.12 14.02
C PHE A 537 36.75 0.11 12.75
N ARG A 538 36.12 0.01 11.57
CA ARG A 538 36.79 0.27 10.29
C ARG A 538 37.38 1.68 10.21
N LEU A 539 36.65 2.68 10.74
CA LEU A 539 37.10 4.07 10.76
C LEU A 539 38.32 4.26 11.69
N GLU A 540 38.31 3.65 12.87
CA GLU A 540 39.45 3.73 13.80
C GLU A 540 40.68 3.01 13.25
N ALA A 541 40.50 1.82 12.66
CA ALA A 541 41.58 1.12 11.97
C ALA A 541 42.16 1.96 10.82
N PHE A 542 41.31 2.63 10.05
CA PHE A 542 41.74 3.55 8.99
C PHE A 542 42.56 4.71 9.56
N LYS A 543 42.09 5.37 10.62
CA LYS A 543 42.80 6.50 11.26
C LYS A 543 44.19 6.08 11.72
N HIS A 544 44.31 4.90 12.32
CA HIS A 544 45.60 4.34 12.74
C HIS A 544 46.52 4.11 11.52
N LYS A 545 46.07 3.35 10.52
CA LYS A 545 46.88 3.03 9.33
C LYS A 545 47.24 4.28 8.50
N ALA A 546 46.36 5.29 8.45
CA ALA A 546 46.59 6.51 7.68
C ALA A 546 47.71 7.41 8.25
N LEU A 547 48.01 7.29 9.54
CA LEU A 547 49.10 8.01 10.21
C LEU A 547 50.41 7.23 10.26
N ASP A 548 50.36 5.91 10.01
CA ASP A 548 51.52 5.04 10.02
C ASP A 548 52.33 5.17 8.71
N LYS A 549 53.65 5.30 8.84
CA LYS A 549 54.60 5.46 7.72
C LYS A 549 54.69 4.22 6.83
N THR A 550 54.39 3.03 7.37
CA THR A 550 54.43 1.76 6.62
C THR A 550 53.39 1.72 5.49
N TYR A 551 52.26 2.42 5.64
CA TYR A 551 51.15 2.41 4.68
C TYR A 551 51.18 3.56 3.66
N THR A 552 52.27 4.33 3.58
CA THR A 552 52.40 5.49 2.68
C THR A 552 52.33 5.13 1.18
N HIS A 553 52.49 3.85 0.84
CA HIS A 553 52.37 3.33 -0.51
C HIS A 553 50.90 3.19 -0.99
N LEU A 554 49.93 3.23 -0.08
CA LEU A 554 48.51 3.13 -0.42
C LEU A 554 47.85 4.51 -0.51
N THR A 555 46.89 4.65 -1.43
CA THR A 555 45.99 5.82 -1.44
C THR A 555 45.05 5.76 -0.23
N LEU A 556 44.48 6.91 0.18
CA LEU A 556 43.48 6.92 1.27
C LEU A 556 42.27 6.03 0.96
N LEU A 557 41.87 5.92 -0.31
CA LEU A 557 40.78 5.02 -0.70
C LEU A 557 41.22 3.55 -0.63
N GLY A 558 42.45 3.25 -1.04
CA GLY A 558 43.04 1.91 -0.87
C GLY A 558 43.10 1.51 0.60
N LEU A 559 43.51 2.41 1.49
CA LEU A 559 43.51 2.19 2.93
C LEU A 559 42.11 1.93 3.49
N ALA A 560 41.11 2.67 3.02
CA ALA A 560 39.73 2.43 3.42
C ALA A 560 39.27 1.00 3.04
N TYR A 561 39.64 0.53 1.84
CA TYR A 561 39.34 -0.83 1.40
C TYR A 561 40.10 -1.89 2.20
N GLU A 562 41.37 -1.65 2.55
CA GLU A 562 42.16 -2.48 3.49
C GLU A 562 41.62 -2.49 4.92
N CYS A 563 40.76 -1.54 5.28
CA CYS A 563 40.03 -1.50 6.54
C CYS A 563 38.62 -2.09 6.45
N GLY A 564 38.27 -2.72 5.32
CA GLY A 564 37.00 -3.42 5.14
C GLY A 564 35.85 -2.57 4.60
N PHE A 565 36.06 -1.28 4.26
CA PHE A 565 35.04 -0.54 3.52
C PHE A 565 34.89 -1.14 2.12
N ASN A 566 33.66 -1.22 1.61
CA ASN A 566 33.37 -1.75 0.26
C ASN A 566 32.88 -0.68 -0.73
N SER A 567 32.71 0.57 -0.27
CA SER A 567 32.18 1.68 -1.06
C SER A 567 32.86 2.99 -0.70
N LYS A 568 33.36 3.70 -1.73
CA LYS A 568 33.92 5.05 -1.60
C LYS A 568 32.90 6.02 -1.01
N THR A 569 31.64 5.91 -1.45
CA THR A 569 30.55 6.78 -1.00
C THR A 569 30.26 6.55 0.48
N VAL A 570 30.13 5.28 0.90
CA VAL A 570 29.91 4.92 2.31
C VAL A 570 31.07 5.40 3.18
N PHE A 571 32.31 5.13 2.78
CA PHE A 571 33.50 5.58 3.51
C PHE A 571 33.52 7.11 3.69
N ASN A 572 33.38 7.87 2.61
CA ASN A 572 33.44 9.34 2.68
C ASN A 572 32.29 9.92 3.51
N ALA A 573 31.07 9.39 3.35
CA ALA A 573 29.92 9.83 4.12
C ALA A 573 30.10 9.53 5.62
N PHE A 574 30.50 8.30 5.96
CA PHE A 574 30.70 7.88 7.34
C PHE A 574 31.85 8.66 7.99
N PHE A 575 32.97 8.84 7.29
CA PHE A 575 34.12 9.61 7.76
C PHE A 575 33.73 11.06 8.05
N LYS A 576 33.04 11.72 7.10
CA LYS A 576 32.59 13.11 7.27
C LYS A 576 31.59 13.26 8.41
N ASN A 577 30.65 12.33 8.55
CA ASN A 577 29.66 12.36 9.63
C ASN A 577 30.31 12.21 11.02
N ASN A 578 31.39 11.44 11.14
CA ASN A 578 32.06 11.19 12.43
C ASN A 578 33.19 12.19 12.74
N THR A 579 33.81 12.81 11.73
CA THR A 579 34.96 13.71 11.93
C THR A 579 34.69 15.17 11.58
N GLY A 580 33.57 15.45 10.89
CA GLY A 580 33.25 16.77 10.35
C GLY A 580 34.06 17.17 9.11
N LYS A 581 35.00 16.34 8.64
CA LYS A 581 35.99 16.67 7.59
C LYS A 581 36.10 15.58 6.54
N THR A 582 36.74 15.89 5.41
CA THR A 582 37.13 14.86 4.44
C THR A 582 38.34 14.06 4.95
N PRO A 583 38.53 12.81 4.49
CA PRO A 583 39.71 12.01 4.87
C PRO A 583 41.04 12.72 4.59
N SER A 584 41.13 13.45 3.47
CA SER A 584 42.34 14.17 3.08
C SER A 584 42.66 15.34 4.01
N GLU A 585 41.64 16.12 4.39
CA GLU A 585 41.78 17.22 5.36
C GLU A 585 42.21 16.68 6.73
N TRP A 586 41.58 15.60 7.19
CA TRP A 586 41.89 15.00 8.48
C TRP A 586 43.32 14.45 8.54
N VAL A 587 43.79 13.72 7.51
CA VAL A 587 45.16 13.20 7.48
C VAL A 587 46.19 14.33 7.46
N ARG A 588 45.95 15.41 6.71
CA ARG A 588 46.86 16.56 6.65
C ARG A 588 47.03 17.24 8.01
N GLU A 589 45.98 17.29 8.82
CA GLU A 589 46.03 17.90 10.16
C GLU A 589 46.70 17.01 11.20
N ASN A 590 46.65 15.69 11.02
CA ASN A 590 47.10 14.72 12.01
C ASN A 590 48.44 14.06 11.68
N LYS A 591 48.94 14.16 10.43
CA LYS A 591 50.33 13.83 10.10
C LYS A 591 51.27 14.92 10.61
N LYS A 592 51.93 14.66 11.73
CA LYS A 592 53.09 15.42 12.21
C LYS A 592 54.39 14.69 11.91
#